data_AF-A0A2G6H3D3-F1
#
_entry.id   AF-A0A2G6H3D3-F1
#
_cell.length_a   1.000
_cell.length_b   1.000
_cell.length_c   1.000
_cell.angle_alpha   90.00
_cell.angle_beta   90.00
_cell.angle_gamma   90.00
#
_symmetry.space_group_name_H-M   'P 1'
#
loop_
_entity.id
_entity.type
_entity.pdbx_description
1 polymer ?
#
loop_
_entity_poly.entity_id
_entity_poly.type
_entity_poly.pdbx_seq_one_letter_code
_entity_poly.pdbx_strand_id
1 'polypeptide(L)'
;MQRLAFILIYPIIWLISILPFRLLYMLSDILFVVVYYIVGYRKKVVFENLTLAFPEKSKEEIKEIQKKSYRHFVDIFMEMIKSFTI
;
A
#
# COMPACT_ATOMS: atom_id res chain seq x y z
N MET A 1 -6.34 -14.24 -22.71
CA MET A 1 -5.96 -13.11 -21.83
C MET A 1 -5.56 -13.55 -20.42
N GLN A 2 -6.41 -14.29 -19.68
CA GLN A 2 -6.12 -14.69 -18.28
C GLN A 2 -4.84 -15.53 -18.11
N ARG A 3 -4.56 -16.48 -19.02
CA ARG A 3 -3.34 -17.32 -18.94
C ARG A 3 -2.04 -16.52 -19.14
N LEU A 4 -2.04 -15.54 -20.06
CA LEU A 4 -0.87 -14.68 -20.27
C LEU A 4 -0.61 -13.80 -19.05
N ALA A 5 -1.65 -13.17 -18.50
CA ALA A 5 -1.53 -12.38 -17.28
C ALA A 5 -0.98 -13.22 -16.12
N PHE A 6 -1.46 -14.45 -15.97
CA PHE A 6 -0.95 -15.38 -14.96
C PHE A 6 0.55 -15.68 -15.15
N ILE A 7 0.96 -16.06 -16.36
CA ILE A 7 2.36 -16.40 -16.67
C ILE A 7 3.31 -15.21 -16.43
N LEU A 8 2.85 -13.98 -16.63
CA LEU A 8 3.66 -12.78 -16.43
C LEU A 8 3.68 -12.32 -14.97
N ILE A 9 2.53 -12.29 -14.30
CA ILE A 9 2.40 -11.72 -12.95
C ILE A 9 2.95 -12.69 -11.89
N TYR A 10 2.69 -13.98 -12.04
CA TYR A 10 3.12 -14.99 -11.07
C TYR A 10 4.63 -14.97 -10.77
N PRO A 11 5.53 -15.04 -11.77
CA PRO A 11 6.97 -15.00 -11.49
C PRO A 11 7.41 -13.67 -10.88
N ILE A 12 6.75 -12.55 -11.22
CA ILE A 12 7.06 -11.25 -10.60
C ILE A 12 6.73 -11.27 -9.11
N ILE A 13 5.53 -11.75 -8.74
CA ILE A 13 5.12 -11.87 -7.33
C ILE A 13 6.07 -12.80 -6.57
N TRP A 14 6.42 -13.94 -7.16
CA TRP A 14 7.33 -14.91 -6.55
C TRP A 14 8.75 -14.36 -6.37
N LEU A 15 9.28 -13.60 -7.34
CA LEU A 15 10.57 -12.94 -7.20
C LEU A 15 10.56 -11.91 -6.07
N ILE A 16 9.47 -11.13 -5.96
CA ILE A 16 9.31 -10.15 -4.88
C ILE A 16 9.21 -10.88 -3.53
N SER A 17 8.46 -11.97 -3.43
CA SER A 17 8.24 -12.66 -2.15
C SER A 17 9.53 -13.28 -1.57
N ILE A 18 10.50 -13.66 -2.40
CA ILE A 18 11.78 -14.20 -1.92
C ILE A 18 12.71 -13.11 -1.36
N LEU A 19 12.51 -11.85 -1.72
CA LEU A 19 13.38 -10.75 -1.27
C LEU A 19 13.48 -10.68 0.27
N PRO A 20 14.66 -10.35 0.83
CA PRO A 20 14.81 -10.11 2.26
C PRO A 20 13.94 -8.94 2.71
N PHE A 21 13.43 -8.98 3.95
CA PHE A 21 12.52 -7.97 4.51
C PHE A 21 13.00 -6.52 4.31
N ARG A 22 14.31 -6.26 4.42
CA ARG A 22 14.89 -4.92 4.21
C ARG A 22 14.57 -4.37 2.81
N LEU A 23 14.74 -5.19 1.77
CA LEU A 23 14.46 -4.76 0.39
C LEU A 23 12.95 -4.61 0.15
N LEU A 24 12.12 -5.43 0.80
CA LEU A 24 10.67 -5.31 0.73
C LEU A 24 10.17 -4.00 1.35
N TYR A 25 10.70 -3.60 2.51
CA TYR A 25 10.34 -2.32 3.12
C TYR A 25 10.83 -1.13 2.28
N MET A 26 12.02 -1.21 1.65
CA MET A 26 12.46 -0.17 0.69
C MET A 26 11.52 -0.07 -0.51
N LEU A 27 11.05 -1.21 -1.04
CA LEU A 27 10.07 -1.24 -2.12
C LEU A 27 8.72 -0.69 -1.65
N SER A 28 8.30 -0.99 -0.42
CA SER A 28 7.10 -0.44 0.22
C SER A 28 7.15 1.08 0.29
N ASP A 29 8.29 1.66 0.68
CA ASP A 29 8.48 3.12 0.72
C ASP A 29 8.30 3.77 -0.66
N ILE A 30 8.89 3.16 -1.70
CA ILE A 30 8.75 3.63 -3.08
C ILE A 30 7.29 3.54 -3.53
N LEU A 31 6.65 2.39 -3.28
CA LEU A 31 5.24 2.16 -3.64
C LEU A 31 4.31 3.10 -2.88
N PHE A 32 4.58 3.40 -1.61
CA PHE A 32 3.85 4.40 -0.84
C PHE A 32 3.92 5.76 -1.54
N VAL A 33 5.09 6.18 -2.02
CA VAL A 33 5.22 7.44 -2.75
C VAL A 33 4.40 7.43 -4.04
N VAL A 34 4.43 6.32 -4.79
CA VAL A 34 3.64 6.18 -6.03
C VAL A 34 2.14 6.22 -5.71
N VAL A 35 1.65 5.39 -4.80
CA VAL A 35 0.22 5.28 -4.48
C VAL A 35 -0.31 6.57 -3.86
N TYR A 36 0.41 7.12 -2.88
CA TYR A 36 0.00 8.33 -2.21
C TYR A 36 0.23 9.54 -3.12
N TYR A 37 1.45 9.87 -3.54
CA TYR A 37 1.70 11.16 -4.21
C TYR A 37 1.38 11.16 -5.71
N ILE A 38 1.68 10.08 -6.45
CA ILE A 38 1.55 10.06 -7.91
C ILE A 38 0.12 9.69 -8.33
N VAL A 39 -0.38 8.55 -7.86
CA VAL A 39 -1.71 8.07 -8.25
C VAL A 39 -2.79 8.89 -7.52
N GLY A 40 -2.54 9.27 -6.27
CA GLY A 40 -3.51 10.02 -5.47
C GLY A 40 -4.83 9.28 -5.27
N TYR A 41 -4.82 7.95 -5.37
CA TYR A 41 -6.04 7.14 -5.47
C TYR A 41 -6.94 7.33 -4.26
N ARG A 42 -8.23 7.63 -4.47
CA ARG A 42 -9.31 7.70 -3.46
C ARG A 42 -8.99 8.47 -2.16
N LYS A 43 -8.03 9.39 -2.18
CA LYS A 43 -7.69 10.22 -1.02
C LYS A 43 -8.88 10.98 -0.46
N LYS A 44 -9.73 11.53 -1.32
CA LYS A 44 -10.92 12.28 -0.88
C LYS A 44 -11.88 11.41 -0.08
N VAL A 45 -12.20 10.22 -0.59
CA VAL A 45 -13.11 9.26 0.08
C VAL A 45 -12.52 8.80 1.42
N VAL A 46 -11.21 8.50 1.46
CA VAL A 46 -10.56 8.12 2.73
C VAL A 46 -10.58 9.27 3.73
N PHE A 47 -10.36 10.51 3.28
CA PHE A 47 -10.41 11.70 4.14
C PHE A 47 -11.81 11.93 4.71
N GLU A 48 -12.84 11.83 3.86
CA GLU A 48 -14.24 11.96 4.27
C GLU A 48 -14.63 10.86 5.27
N ASN A 49 -14.26 9.61 5.00
CA ASN A 49 -14.50 8.50 5.92
C ASN A 49 -13.81 8.70 7.27
N LEU A 50 -12.55 9.17 7.27
CA LEU A 50 -11.84 9.44 8.52
C LEU A 50 -12.44 10.62 9.28
N THR A 51 -12.93 11.65 8.58
CA THR A 51 -13.63 12.79 9.20
C THR A 51 -14.95 12.35 9.84
N LEU A 52 -15.67 11.43 9.20
CA LEU A 52 -16.90 10.85 9.76
C LEU A 52 -16.61 9.91 10.94
N ALA A 53 -15.51 9.15 10.87
CA ALA A 53 -15.13 8.19 11.91
C ALA A 53 -14.48 8.86 13.14
N PHE A 54 -13.81 10.00 12.96
CA PHE A 54 -13.11 10.76 14.01
C PHE A 54 -13.52 12.24 13.97
N PRO A 55 -14.79 12.55 14.26
CA PRO A 55 -15.31 13.93 14.17
C PRO A 55 -14.65 14.90 15.17
N GLU A 56 -14.04 14.38 16.23
CA GLU A 56 -13.35 15.16 17.27
C GLU A 56 -11.95 15.65 16.85
N LYS A 57 -11.41 15.18 15.72
CA LYS A 57 -10.06 15.50 15.26
C LYS A 57 -10.04 16.66 14.29
N SER A 58 -8.95 17.44 14.35
CA SER A 58 -8.69 18.49 13.37
C SER A 58 -8.42 17.91 11.98
N LYS A 59 -8.61 18.72 10.93
CA LYS A 59 -8.37 18.28 9.54
C LYS A 59 -6.91 17.91 9.31
N GLU A 60 -5.99 18.54 10.03
CA GLU A 60 -4.56 18.30 10.02
C GLU A 60 -4.24 16.90 10.59
N GLU A 61 -4.84 16.55 11.74
CA GLU A 61 -4.71 15.20 12.30
C GLU A 61 -5.31 14.14 11.39
N ILE A 62 -6.46 14.41 10.77
CA ILE A 62 -7.07 13.49 9.80
C ILE A 62 -6.14 13.26 8.60
N LYS A 63 -5.47 14.30 8.08
CA LYS A 63 -4.48 14.15 6.99
C LYS A 63 -3.28 13.32 7.41
N GLU A 64 -2.79 13.50 8.63
CA GLU A 64 -1.69 12.68 9.16
C GLU A 64 -2.09 11.22 9.31
N ILE A 65 -3.28 10.95 9.86
CA ILE A 65 -3.84 9.59 9.96
C ILE A 65 -4.00 8.99 8.57
N GLN A 66 -4.57 9.74 7.62
CA GLN A 66 -4.70 9.29 6.23
C GLN A 66 -3.35 8.87 5.66
N LYS A 67 -2.31 9.71 5.77
CA LYS A 67 -0.98 9.41 5.25
C LYS A 67 -0.40 8.14 5.88
N LYS A 68 -0.54 7.99 7.20
CA LYS A 68 -0.12 6.79 7.94
C LYS A 68 -0.91 5.55 7.50
N SER A 69 -2.22 5.65 7.28
CA SER A 69 -3.04 4.55 6.76
C SER A 69 -2.57 4.10 5.38
N TYR A 70 -2.23 5.02 4.48
CA TYR A 70 -1.70 4.64 3.16
C TYR A 70 -0.33 3.96 3.24
N ARG A 71 0.57 4.45 4.11
CA ARG A 71 1.86 3.79 4.35
C ARG A 71 1.66 2.37 4.86
N HIS A 72 0.87 2.22 5.92
CA HIS A 72 0.58 0.92 6.51
C HIS A 72 -0.14 -0.02 5.54
N PHE A 73 -1.03 0.50 4.69
CA PHE A 73 -1.69 -0.28 3.64
C PHE A 73 -0.68 -0.89 2.66
N VAL A 74 0.31 -0.11 2.23
CA VAL A 74 1.37 -0.62 1.33
C VAL A 74 2.28 -1.60 2.07
N ASP A 75 2.62 -1.35 3.33
CA ASP A 75 3.41 -2.28 4.15
C ASP A 75 2.71 -3.65 4.28
N ILE A 76 1.41 -3.66 4.65
CA ILE A 76 0.61 -4.89 4.71
C ILE A 76 0.55 -5.57 3.35
N PHE A 77 0.42 -4.82 2.25
CA PHE A 77 0.41 -5.39 0.91
C PHE A 77 1.73 -6.11 0.57
N MET A 78 2.87 -5.52 0.93
CA MET A 78 4.18 -6.14 0.77
C MET A 78 4.35 -7.37 1.67
N GLU A 79 3.83 -7.32 2.90
CA GLU A 79 3.81 -8.47 3.83
C GLU A 79 2.95 -9.62 3.30
N MET A 80 1.77 -9.32 2.71
CA MET A 80 0.94 -10.33 2.05
C MET A 80 1.67 -11.00 0.89
N ILE A 81 2.42 -10.26 0.07
CA ILE A 81 3.26 -10.83 -0.99
C ILE A 81 4.34 -11.73 -0.38
N LYS A 82 4.98 -11.28 0.70
CA LYS A 82 6.04 -12.04 1.38
C LYS A 82 5.54 -13.40 1.90
N SER A 83 4.29 -13.48 2.37
CA SER A 83 3.66 -14.73 2.83
C SER A 83 3.50 -15.82 1.76
N PHE A 84 3.75 -15.54 0.48
CA PHE A 84 3.72 -16.58 -0.56
C PHE A 84 4.89 -17.57 -0.47
N THR A 85 5.98 -17.20 0.21
CA THR A 85 7.22 -18.00 0.28
C THR A 85 7.79 -18.13 1.69
N ILE A 86 7.05 -17.67 2.70
CA ILE A 86 7.36 -17.88 4.12
C ILE A 86 6.73 -19.19 4.59
#